data_AF-A0A0A2HV85-F1
#
_entry.id   AF-A0A0A2HV85-F1
#
_cell.length_a   1.000
_cell.length_b   1.000
_cell.length_c   1.000
_cell.angle_alpha   90.00
_cell.angle_beta   90.00
_cell.angle_gamma   90.00
#
_symmetry.space_group_name_H-M   'P 1'
#
loop_
_entity.id
_entity.type
_entity.pdbx_description
1 polymer ?
#
loop_
_entity_poly.entity_id
_entity_poly.type
_entity_poly.pdbx_seq_one_letter_code
_entity_poly.pdbx_strand_id
1 'polypeptide(L)' 'MKKRLATAALALVFALSVAGVSMAAKVNCTVKSVEGDTVTMTCEDAGKMKADDKVKVTTSKAGGVEGC' A
#
# COMPACT_ATOMS: atom_id res chain seq x y z
N MET A 1 19.17 31.23 14.77
CA MET A 1 17.80 30.75 14.52
C MET A 1 17.52 30.39 13.06
N LYS A 2 18.00 31.13 12.05
CA LYS A 2 17.78 30.84 10.61
C LYS A 2 18.28 29.47 10.12
N LYS A 3 19.43 29.00 10.63
CA LYS A 3 20.00 27.68 10.30
C LYS A 3 19.12 26.51 10.78
N ARG A 4 18.46 26.65 11.93
CA ARG A 4 17.59 25.61 12.52
C ARG A 4 16.30 25.44 11.72
N LEU A 5 15.75 26.55 11.20
CA LEU A 5 14.58 26.54 10.32
C LEU A 5 14.88 25.91 8.97
N ALA A 6 16.05 26.21 8.39
CA ALA A 6 16.47 25.58 7.13
C ALA A 6 16.65 24.06 7.28
N THR A 7 17.25 23.59 8.38
CA THR A 7 17.41 22.16 8.66
C THR A 7 16.06 21.47 8.91
N ALA A 8 15.13 22.12 9.61
CA ALA A 8 13.79 21.60 9.82
C ALA A 8 12.99 21.50 8.50
N ALA A 9 13.13 22.48 7.62
CA ALA A 9 12.49 22.47 6.30
C ALA A 9 13.01 21.32 5.42
N LEU A 10 14.32 21.09 5.37
CA LEU A 10 14.88 19.95 4.63
C LEU A 10 14.45 18.60 5.22
N ALA A 11 14.38 18.47 6.55
CA ALA A 11 13.92 17.25 7.20
C ALA A 11 12.44 16.96 6.89
N LEU A 12 11.60 17.99 6.83
CA LEU A 12 10.20 17.88 6.43
C LEU A 12 10.04 17.46 4.97
N VAL A 13 10.82 18.03 4.04
CA VAL A 13 10.79 17.64 2.63
C VAL A 13 11.22 16.17 2.45
N PHE A 14 12.25 15.73 3.18
CA PHE A 14 12.68 14.33 3.14
C PHE A 14 11.61 13.36 3.70
N ALA A 15 10.96 13.73 4.81
CA ALA A 15 9.87 12.95 5.40
C ALA A 15 8.62 12.89 4.49
N LEU A 16 8.31 13.97 3.77
CA LEU A 16 7.20 14.00 2.81
C LEU A 16 7.52 13.19 1.54
N SER A 17 8.78 13.13 1.13
CA SER A 17 9.22 12.36 -0.04
C SER A 17 9.03 10.85 0.14
N VAL A 18 9.22 10.34 1.36
CA VAL A 18 8.99 8.90 1.66
C VAL A 18 7.51 8.55 1.86
N ALA A 19 6.66 9.52 2.23
CA ALA A 19 5.22 9.30 2.38
C ALA A 19 4.43 9.46 1.05
N GLY A 20 4.97 10.20 0.08
CA GLY A 20 4.33 10.46 -1.21
C GLY A 20 4.34 9.29 -2.20
N VAL A 21 5.24 8.31 -2.03
CA VAL A 21 5.40 7.18 -2.96
C VAL A 21 4.44 6.01 -2.72
N SER A 22 3.65 6.03 -1.63
CA SER A 22 2.76 4.92 -1.26
C SER A 22 1.26 5.23 -1.36
N MET A 23 0.89 6.45 -1.77
CA MET A 23 -0.51 6.83 -1.99
C MET A 23 -0.93 6.49 -3.43
N ALA A 24 -0.65 5.26 -3.87
CA ALA A 24 -1.35 4.70 -5.02
C ALA A 24 -2.84 4.63 -4.67
N ALA A 25 -3.71 5.03 -5.60
CA ALA A 25 -5.16 4.93 -5.44
C ALA A 25 -5.52 3.51 -5.02
N LYS A 26 -5.87 3.30 -3.75
CA LYS A 26 -6.27 2.00 -3.24
C LYS A 26 -7.61 1.66 -3.89
N VAL A 27 -7.62 0.59 -4.68
CA VAL A 27 -8.87 -0.03 -5.13
C VAL A 27 -9.29 -0.98 -4.02
N ASN A 28 -10.48 -0.75 -3.45
CA ASN A 28 -11.05 -1.68 -2.49
C ASN A 28 -11.57 -2.91 -3.25
N CYS A 29 -11.14 -4.08 -2.80
CA CYS A 29 -11.55 -5.35 -3.35
C CYS A 29 -11.99 -6.27 -2.23
N THR A 30 -13.09 -6.98 -2.44
CA THR A 30 -13.61 -8.00 -1.53
C THR A 30 -13.30 -9.37 -2.12
N VAL A 31 -12.64 -10.23 -1.35
CA VAL A 31 -12.38 -11.62 -1.74
C VAL A 31 -13.70 -12.40 -1.73
N LYS A 32 -14.03 -13.03 -2.86
CA LYS A 32 -15.25 -13.82 -3.04
C LYS A 32 -15.01 -15.31 -2.84
N SER A 33 -13.91 -15.83 -3.38
CA SER A 33 -13.49 -17.22 -3.18
C SER A 33 -11.97 -17.35 -3.22
N VAL A 34 -11.47 -18.40 -2.57
CA VAL A 34 -10.08 -18.84 -2.62
C VAL A 34 -10.10 -20.32 -2.98
N GLU A 35 -9.51 -20.67 -4.12
CA GLU A 35 -9.51 -22.02 -4.68
C GLU A 35 -8.06 -22.41 -4.97
N GLY A 36 -7.47 -23.17 -4.04
CA GLY A 36 -6.03 -23.44 -4.05
C GLY A 36 -5.23 -22.13 -4.03
N ASP A 37 -4.43 -21.91 -5.08
CA ASP A 37 -3.59 -20.72 -5.26
C ASP A 37 -4.30 -19.57 -6.01
N THR A 38 -5.55 -19.76 -6.42
CA THR A 38 -6.32 -18.75 -7.16
C THR A 38 -7.27 -18.00 -6.23
N VAL A 39 -7.21 -16.67 -6.26
CA VAL A 39 -8.09 -15.79 -5.48
C VAL A 39 -9.01 -15.02 -6.42
N THR A 40 -10.32 -15.21 -6.26
CA THR A 40 -11.33 -14.42 -6.98
C THR A 40 -11.75 -13.24 -6.10
N MET A 41 -11.59 -12.01 -6.61
CA MET A 41 -11.96 -10.79 -5.90
C MET A 41 -12.86 -9.90 -6.74
N THR A 42 -13.76 -9.18 -6.09
CA THR A 42 -14.60 -8.14 -6.70
C THR A 42 -14.08 -6.78 -6.26
N CYS A 43 -13.67 -5.94 -7.21
CA CYS A 43 -13.14 -4.60 -6.94
C CYS A 43 -14.15 -3.52 -7.35
N GLU A 44 -14.32 -2.48 -6.55
CA GLU A 44 -15.30 -1.41 -6.81
C GLU A 44 -14.95 -0.57 -8.06
N ASP A 45 -13.65 -0.47 -8.40
CA ASP A 45 -13.11 0.30 -9.54
C ASP A 45 -12.15 -0.55 -10.40
N ALA A 46 -12.54 -1.76 -10.77
CA ALA A 46 -11.69 -2.70 -11.51
C ALA A 46 -11.14 -2.15 -12.84
N GLY A 47 -11.80 -1.17 -13.47
CA GLY A 47 -11.35 -0.55 -14.72
C GLY A 47 -10.02 0.21 -14.63
N LYS A 48 -9.50 0.42 -13.41
CA LYS A 48 -8.16 0.98 -13.19
C LYS A 48 -7.05 -0.07 -13.22
N MET A 49 -7.41 -1.35 -13.26
CA MET A 49 -6.49 -2.48 -13.33
C MET A 49 -6.44 -2.99 -14.76
N LYS A 50 -5.25 -3.32 -15.24
CA LYS A 50 -5.04 -3.94 -16.55
C LYS A 50 -4.76 -5.43 -16.37
N ALA A 51 -5.03 -6.23 -17.40
CA ALA A 51 -4.52 -7.59 -17.44
C ALA A 51 -2.99 -7.56 -17.26
N ASP A 52 -2.46 -8.54 -16.53
CA ASP A 52 -1.03 -8.69 -16.21
C ASP A 52 -0.43 -7.65 -15.23
N ASP A 53 -1.25 -6.76 -14.64
CA ASP A 53 -0.77 -5.87 -13.59
C ASP A 53 -0.27 -6.65 -12.36
N LYS A 54 0.94 -6.33 -11.90
CA LYS A 54 1.48 -6.87 -10.65
C LYS A 54 0.88 -6.13 -9.46
N VAL A 55 0.03 -6.83 -8.71
CA VAL A 55 -0.61 -6.30 -7.51
C VAL A 55 0.01 -6.92 -6.26
N LYS A 56 0.38 -6.08 -5.28
CA LYS A 56 0.81 -6.55 -3.96
C LYS A 56 -0.40 -6.67 -3.05
N VAL A 57 -0.75 -7.90 -2.68
CA VAL A 57 -1.83 -8.17 -1.73
C VAL A 57 -1.22 -8.26 -0.33
N THR A 58 -1.70 -7.44 0.59
CA THR A 58 -1.36 -7.52 2.02
C THR A 58 -2.58 -8.02 2.79
N THR A 59 -2.43 -9.16 3.46
CA THR A 59 -3.47 -9.65 4.37
C THR A 59 -3.42 -8.88 5.68
N SER A 60 -4.58 -8.63 6.28
CA SER A 60 -4.63 -8.18 7.67
C SER A 60 -4.00 -9.28 8.52
N LYS A 61 -2.98 -8.93 9.29
CA LYS A 61 -2.33 -9.85 10.23
C LYS A 61 -3.40 -10.32 11.21
N ALA A 62 -3.97 -11.50 10.98
CA ALA A 62 -4.56 -12.26 12.08
C ALA A 62 -3.43 -12.41 13.11
N GLY A 63 -3.68 -12.01 14.34
CA GLY A 63 -2.64 -11.92 15.37
C GLY A 63 -1.78 -13.17 15.42
N GLY A 64 -0.46 -12.98 15.49
CA GLY A 64 0.52 -14.03 15.80
C GLY A 64 0.74 -15.11 14.73
N VAL A 65 1.86 -15.02 14.02
CA VAL A 65 2.76 -16.18 14.02
C VAL A 65 4.01 -15.72 14.76
N GLU A 66 4.09 -16.14 16.01
CA GLU A 66 5.33 -16.22 16.77
C GLU A 66 6.14 -17.39 16.20
N GLY A 67 7.46 -17.20 16.09
CA GLY A 67 8.45 -18.30 16.09
C GLY A 67 8.50 -19.25 14.90
N CYS A 68 9.25 -18.86 13.86
CA CYS A 68 10.33 -19.68 13.26
C CYS A 68 11.14 -18.82 12.29
#